data_AF-A0A370CI60-F1
#
_entry.id   AF-A0A370CI60-F1
#
_cell.length_a   1.000
_cell.length_b   1.000
_cell.length_c   1.000
_cell.angle_alpha   90.00
_cell.angle_beta   90.00
_cell.angle_gamma   90.00
#
_symmetry.space_group_name_H-M   'P 1'
#
loop_
_entity.id
_entity.type
_entity.pdbx_description
1 polymer ?
#
loop_
_entity_poly.entity_id
_entity_poly.type
_entity_poly.pdbx_seq_one_letter_code
_entity_poly.pdbx_strand_id
1 'polypeptide(L)'
;MTSQSVNNNKSIDTLNINPKFLWFITLSYSMLILLSNWFSICTISLQEMPVNAGMLIYSITFLLSNFITEIYGYKHARRAVWYGFSFNILSILYGLWIIHLPSPSYAVNNSLFDSVITSYLKNVFIFIISYFTVEPFNIFFLAKLKLNLNGHYMKVRLALASLFSIIMSGTIFNLIRFYVPLIYIKLMPTLFITMTIAIIILPIAVYLIKKVKQIEQIDIYDQNTRFNIFKFEVNYIDENNEFNKLTS
;
A
#
# COMPACT_ATOMS: atom_id res chain seq x y z
N MET A 1 -42.87 -43.04 5.11
CA MET A 1 -42.12 -42.02 5.87
C MET A 1 -40.67 -42.46 5.97
N THR A 2 -39.79 -41.96 5.09
CA THR A 2 -38.34 -41.98 5.30
C THR A 2 -37.77 -40.84 4.47
N SER A 3 -37.57 -39.71 5.14
CA SER A 3 -36.97 -38.48 4.63
C SER A 3 -35.55 -38.76 4.15
N GLN A 4 -35.31 -38.55 2.85
CA GLN A 4 -33.97 -38.43 2.28
C GLN A 4 -33.31 -37.18 2.85
N SER A 5 -32.28 -37.36 3.67
CA SER A 5 -31.36 -36.28 4.05
C SER A 5 -30.51 -35.92 2.84
N VAL A 6 -30.89 -34.85 2.15
CA VAL A 6 -30.09 -34.23 1.09
C VAL A 6 -28.79 -33.72 1.71
N ASN A 7 -27.71 -34.45 1.44
CA ASN A 7 -26.37 -34.11 1.87
C ASN A 7 -25.86 -32.97 0.97
N ASN A 8 -26.14 -31.72 1.36
CA ASN A 8 -25.68 -30.51 0.68
C ASN A 8 -24.19 -30.25 0.98
N ASN A 9 -23.31 -31.13 0.51
CA ASN A 9 -21.92 -30.79 0.31
C ASN A 9 -21.80 -29.99 -0.99
N LYS A 10 -22.16 -28.70 -0.95
CA LYS A 10 -21.62 -27.75 -1.94
C LYS A 10 -20.11 -27.78 -1.74
N SER A 11 -19.38 -28.39 -2.67
CA SER A 11 -17.95 -28.15 -2.77
C SER A 11 -17.77 -26.64 -2.86
N ILE A 12 -17.07 -26.07 -1.88
CA ILE A 12 -16.72 -24.66 -1.93
C ILE A 12 -15.64 -24.58 -3.00
N ASP A 13 -16.05 -24.38 -4.24
CA ASP A 13 -15.15 -24.29 -5.37
C ASP A 13 -14.29 -23.04 -5.18
N THR A 14 -13.01 -23.27 -4.91
CA THR A 14 -12.02 -22.21 -4.77
C THR A 14 -11.82 -21.54 -6.12
N LEU A 15 -11.82 -20.22 -6.14
CA LEU A 15 -11.67 -19.44 -7.34
C LEU A 15 -10.32 -19.73 -8.01
N ASN A 16 -10.37 -20.49 -9.10
CA ASN A 16 -9.19 -21.01 -9.79
C ASN A 16 -8.78 -20.08 -10.94
N ILE A 17 -8.55 -18.80 -10.62
CA ILE A 17 -8.06 -17.81 -11.57
C ILE A 17 -6.60 -17.52 -11.23
N ASN A 18 -5.72 -17.58 -12.23
CA ASN A 18 -4.32 -17.23 -12.10
C ASN A 18 -4.11 -15.77 -12.56
N PRO A 19 -4.10 -14.79 -11.63
CA PRO A 19 -4.02 -13.38 -11.99
C PRO A 19 -2.65 -13.06 -12.57
N LYS A 20 -2.63 -12.67 -13.85
CA LYS A 20 -1.42 -12.40 -14.63
C LYS A 20 -0.74 -11.09 -14.20
N PHE A 21 -1.50 -10.10 -13.74
CA PHE A 21 -0.96 -8.79 -13.37
C PHE A 21 -0.67 -8.63 -11.87
N LEU A 22 -1.29 -9.46 -11.01
CA LEU A 22 -1.16 -9.33 -9.55
C LEU A 22 0.30 -9.34 -9.08
N TRP A 23 1.12 -10.26 -9.59
CA TRP A 23 2.53 -10.36 -9.19
C TRP A 23 3.30 -9.09 -9.56
N PHE A 24 3.09 -8.57 -10.78
CA PHE A 24 3.77 -7.37 -11.26
C PHE A 24 3.37 -6.13 -10.46
N ILE A 25 2.08 -5.98 -10.17
CA ILE A 25 1.56 -4.87 -9.35
C ILE A 25 2.11 -4.95 -7.92
N THR A 26 2.16 -6.15 -7.34
CA THR A 26 2.69 -6.39 -5.98
C THR A 26 4.19 -6.08 -5.89
N LEU A 27 4.97 -6.47 -6.91
CA LEU A 27 6.39 -6.14 -6.99
C LEU A 27 6.60 -4.64 -7.18
N SER A 28 5.83 -4.02 -8.08
CA SER A 28 5.90 -2.57 -8.33
C SER A 28 5.59 -1.78 -7.06
N TYR A 29 4.54 -2.19 -6.32
CA TYR A 29 4.19 -1.63 -5.02
C TYR A 29 5.35 -1.73 -4.02
N SER A 30 5.91 -2.93 -3.87
CA SER A 30 7.00 -3.18 -2.93
C SER A 30 8.26 -2.36 -3.26
N MET A 31 8.61 -2.28 -4.54
CA MET A 31 9.76 -1.52 -5.04
C MET A 31 9.56 -0.01 -4.85
N LEU A 32 8.37 0.51 -5.18
CA LEU A 32 8.08 1.94 -5.06
C LEU A 32 8.04 2.39 -3.59
N ILE A 33 7.59 1.55 -2.67
CA ILE A 33 7.70 1.84 -1.23
C ILE A 33 9.17 1.96 -0.82
N LEU A 34 10.01 1.02 -1.25
CA LEU A 34 11.45 1.05 -0.95
C LEU A 34 12.10 2.34 -1.51
N LEU A 35 11.80 2.68 -2.77
CA LEU A 35 12.28 3.90 -3.43
C LEU A 35 11.80 5.16 -2.69
N SER A 36 10.52 5.21 -2.33
CA SER A 36 9.95 6.31 -1.54
C SER A 36 10.76 6.53 -0.26
N ASN A 37 11.09 5.45 0.45
CA ASN A 37 11.91 5.53 1.66
C ASN A 37 13.34 6.00 1.40
N TRP A 38 13.99 5.51 0.33
CA TRP A 38 15.33 5.98 -0.04
C TRP A 38 15.37 7.47 -0.34
N PHE A 39 14.41 7.97 -1.11
CA PHE A 39 14.37 9.39 -1.47
C PHE A 39 13.81 10.29 -0.37
N SER A 40 13.17 9.73 0.65
CA SER A 40 12.57 10.52 1.74
C SER A 40 13.57 11.22 2.67
N ILE A 41 14.85 10.84 2.60
CA ILE A 41 15.94 11.56 3.28
C ILE A 41 16.25 12.90 2.59
N CYS A 42 15.83 13.06 1.33
CA CYS A 42 16.01 14.27 0.56
C CYS A 42 14.78 15.18 0.67
N THR A 43 15.02 16.45 1.03
CA THR A 43 14.01 17.50 0.98
C THR A 43 14.37 18.46 -0.15
N ILE A 44 13.43 18.64 -1.07
CA ILE A 44 13.56 19.55 -2.22
C ILE A 44 12.72 20.80 -1.97
N SER A 45 13.01 21.88 -2.69
CA SER A 45 12.20 23.10 -2.68
C SER A 45 11.39 23.17 -3.96
N LEU A 46 10.06 23.23 -3.84
CA LEU A 46 9.16 23.48 -4.95
C LEU A 46 8.48 24.83 -4.72
N GLN A 47 8.80 25.84 -5.54
CA GLN A 47 8.28 27.20 -5.38
C GLN A 47 8.46 27.72 -3.93
N GLU A 48 9.66 27.57 -3.37
CA GLU A 48 10.02 27.96 -1.99
C GLU A 48 9.39 27.12 -0.87
N MET A 49 8.52 26.15 -1.19
CA MET A 49 7.95 25.24 -0.22
C MET A 49 8.84 24.00 -0.03
N PRO A 50 9.20 23.63 1.22
CA PRO A 50 9.94 22.40 1.47
C PRO A 50 9.03 21.19 1.23
N VAL A 51 9.48 20.30 0.35
CA VAL A 51 8.79 19.07 -0.04
C VAL A 51 9.68 17.87 0.17
N ASN A 52 9.16 16.87 0.87
CA ASN A 52 9.86 15.59 1.00
C ASN A 52 9.79 14.83 -0.34
N ALA A 53 10.93 14.55 -0.97
CA ALA A 53 10.96 13.93 -2.29
C ALA A 53 10.36 12.51 -2.28
N GLY A 54 10.54 11.76 -1.19
CA GLY A 54 9.98 10.41 -1.03
C GLY A 54 8.45 10.40 -0.99
N MET A 55 7.82 11.45 -0.45
CA MET A 55 6.36 11.54 -0.36
C MET A 55 5.68 11.72 -1.73
N LEU A 56 6.40 12.14 -2.76
CA LEU A 56 5.87 12.21 -4.13
C LEU A 56 5.60 10.82 -4.70
N ILE A 57 6.53 9.89 -4.49
CA ILE A 57 6.40 8.48 -4.90
C ILE A 57 5.32 7.77 -4.06
N TYR A 58 5.17 8.19 -2.80
CA TYR A 58 4.24 7.57 -1.86
C TYR A 58 2.76 7.68 -2.28
N SER A 59 2.36 8.72 -3.01
CA SER A 59 1.02 8.80 -3.61
C SER A 59 0.75 7.63 -4.57
N ILE A 60 1.76 7.22 -5.33
CA ILE A 60 1.67 6.12 -6.29
C ILE A 60 1.57 4.78 -5.56
N THR A 61 2.26 4.62 -4.43
CA THR A 61 2.20 3.37 -3.65
C THR A 61 0.82 3.14 -3.05
N PHE A 62 0.17 4.17 -2.50
CA PHE A 62 -1.22 4.04 -2.03
C PHE A 62 -2.18 3.68 -3.16
N LEU A 63 -1.97 4.26 -4.34
CA LEU A 63 -2.77 3.96 -5.50
C LEU A 63 -2.62 2.50 -5.93
N LEU A 64 -1.41 1.95 -5.93
CA LEU A 64 -1.17 0.53 -6.23
C LEU A 64 -1.76 -0.39 -5.16
N SER A 65 -1.67 -0.03 -3.88
CA SER A 65 -2.33 -0.78 -2.80
C SER A 65 -3.85 -0.83 -2.99
N ASN A 66 -4.43 0.32 -3.32
CA ASN A 66 -5.84 0.44 -3.62
C ASN A 66 -6.22 -0.32 -4.89
N PHE A 67 -5.33 -0.37 -5.89
CA PHE A 67 -5.48 -1.18 -7.09
C PHE A 67 -5.59 -2.67 -6.76
N ILE A 68 -4.69 -3.18 -5.91
CA ILE A 68 -4.71 -4.58 -5.50
C ILE A 68 -6.00 -4.88 -4.73
N THR A 69 -6.36 -4.01 -3.79
CA THR A 69 -7.57 -4.17 -2.96
C THR A 69 -8.84 -4.11 -3.79
N GLU A 70 -8.92 -3.22 -4.77
CA GLU A 70 -10.12 -3.01 -5.59
C GLU A 70 -10.39 -4.15 -6.57
N ILE A 71 -9.36 -4.83 -7.07
CA ILE A 71 -9.50 -5.94 -8.03
C ILE A 71 -9.48 -7.28 -7.34
N TYR A 72 -8.43 -7.53 -6.57
CA TYR A 72 -8.13 -8.85 -6.00
C TYR A 72 -8.61 -8.98 -4.54
N GLY A 73 -9.05 -7.89 -3.91
CA GLY A 73 -9.60 -7.92 -2.56
C GLY A 73 -8.56 -7.84 -1.45
N TYR A 74 -9.06 -7.76 -0.22
CA TYR A 74 -8.27 -7.53 0.99
C TYR A 74 -7.17 -8.58 1.23
N LYS A 75 -7.41 -9.87 0.95
CA LYS A 75 -6.44 -10.94 1.24
C LYS A 75 -5.15 -10.78 0.44
N HIS A 76 -5.27 -10.44 -0.84
CA HIS A 76 -4.11 -10.18 -1.71
C HIS A 76 -3.43 -8.86 -1.35
N ALA A 77 -4.20 -7.82 -1.05
CA ALA A 77 -3.66 -6.53 -0.61
C ALA A 77 -2.85 -6.67 0.70
N ARG A 78 -3.39 -7.37 1.70
CA ARG A 78 -2.70 -7.67 2.97
C ARG A 78 -1.36 -8.36 2.75
N ARG A 79 -1.29 -9.30 1.81
CA ARG A 79 -0.03 -9.98 1.47
C ARG A 79 0.98 -8.99 0.87
N ALA A 80 0.52 -8.09 -0.01
CA ALA A 80 1.37 -7.03 -0.54
C ALA A 80 1.89 -6.10 0.57
N VAL A 81 1.05 -5.76 1.56
CA VAL A 81 1.47 -4.98 2.74
C VAL A 81 2.59 -5.68 3.51
N TRP A 82 2.47 -6.99 3.75
CA TRP A 82 3.54 -7.76 4.40
C TRP A 82 4.82 -7.82 3.58
N TYR A 83 4.76 -7.90 2.25
CA TYR A 83 5.95 -7.81 1.40
C TYR A 83 6.63 -6.45 1.52
N GLY A 84 5.86 -5.36 1.42
CA GLY A 84 6.35 -4.00 1.62
C GLY A 84 7.02 -3.84 2.99
N PHE A 85 6.37 -4.31 4.05
CA PHE A 85 6.91 -4.29 5.41
C PHE A 85 8.23 -5.08 5.52
N SER A 86 8.25 -6.32 5.01
CA SER A 86 9.40 -7.22 5.11
C SER A 86 10.63 -6.69 4.37
N PHE A 87 10.46 -6.12 3.18
CA PHE A 87 11.58 -5.56 2.42
C PHE A 87 12.15 -4.29 3.06
N ASN A 88 11.34 -3.49 3.75
CA ASN A 88 11.86 -2.36 4.51
C ASN A 88 12.65 -2.79 5.75
N ILE A 89 12.18 -3.83 6.46
CA ILE A 89 12.96 -4.44 7.54
C ILE A 89 14.29 -4.98 7.02
N LEU A 90 14.26 -5.70 5.90
CA LEU A 90 15.48 -6.22 5.27
C LEU A 90 16.47 -5.09 4.94
N SER A 91 15.97 -3.98 4.40
CA SER A 91 16.80 -2.80 4.09
C SER A 91 17.42 -2.18 5.35
N ILE A 92 16.67 -2.11 6.47
CA ILE A 92 17.21 -1.66 7.76
C ILE A 92 18.31 -2.59 8.25
N LEU A 93 18.04 -3.90 8.29
CA LEU A 93 19.00 -4.89 8.77
C LEU A 93 20.29 -4.88 7.95
N TYR A 94 20.16 -4.81 6.63
CA TYR A 94 21.29 -4.74 5.72
C TYR A 94 22.09 -3.44 5.88
N GLY A 95 21.41 -2.29 5.98
CA GLY A 95 22.06 -1.01 6.22
C GLY A 95 22.80 -0.96 7.56
N LEU A 96 22.19 -1.48 8.64
CA LEU A 96 22.84 -1.60 9.95
C LEU A 96 24.06 -2.51 9.90
N TRP A 97 23.98 -3.61 9.16
CA TRP A 97 25.11 -4.54 9.02
C TRP A 97 26.29 -3.89 8.31
N ILE A 98 26.05 -3.20 7.19
CA ILE A 98 27.12 -2.58 6.39
C ILE A 98 27.90 -1.51 7.18
N ILE A 99 27.20 -0.60 7.86
CA ILE A 99 27.87 0.53 8.55
C ILE A 99 28.74 0.12 9.74
N HIS A 100 28.60 -1.13 10.23
CA HIS A 100 29.43 -1.67 11.31
C HIS A 100 30.62 -2.49 10.79
N LEU A 101 30.76 -2.68 9.47
CA LEU A 101 31.89 -3.39 8.90
C LEU A 101 33.13 -2.48 8.80
N PRO A 102 34.34 -3.04 9.02
CA PRO A 102 35.56 -2.26 8.92
C PRO A 102 35.77 -1.76 7.49
N SER A 103 36.14 -0.49 7.37
CA SER A 103 36.45 0.14 6.09
C SER A 103 37.94 -0.01 5.78
N PRO A 104 38.32 -0.40 4.55
CA PRO A 104 39.73 -0.44 4.16
C PRO A 104 40.31 0.98 4.04
N SER A 105 41.62 1.13 4.22
CA SER A 105 42.29 2.44 4.28
C SER A 105 42.20 3.28 3.00
N TYR A 106 41.95 2.64 1.85
CA TYR A 106 41.78 3.32 0.56
C TYR A 106 40.34 3.79 0.29
N ALA A 107 39.37 3.41 1.13
CA ALA A 107 37.97 3.79 0.93
C ALA A 107 37.79 5.29 1.18
N VAL A 108 37.34 6.00 0.14
CA VAL A 108 37.07 7.43 0.20
C VAL A 108 35.57 7.63 0.45
N ASN A 109 35.21 8.51 1.38
CA ASN A 109 33.83 8.90 1.72
C ASN A 109 32.97 7.91 2.53
N ASN A 110 33.53 6.84 3.11
CA ASN A 110 32.72 5.92 3.94
C ASN A 110 32.04 6.63 5.13
N SER A 111 32.67 7.64 5.73
CA SER A 111 32.05 8.44 6.79
C SER A 111 30.81 9.22 6.32
N LEU A 112 30.80 9.71 5.07
CA LEU A 112 29.63 10.37 4.49
C LEU A 112 28.52 9.35 4.21
N PHE A 113 28.89 8.17 3.70
CA PHE A 113 27.97 7.07 3.49
C PHE A 113 27.30 6.64 4.81
N ASP A 114 28.08 6.47 5.89
CA ASP A 114 27.56 6.10 7.21
C ASP A 114 26.55 7.12 7.75
N SER A 115 26.81 8.41 7.54
CA SER A 115 25.87 9.49 7.91
C SER A 115 24.56 9.42 7.12
N VAL A 116 24.65 9.17 5.80
CA VAL A 116 23.49 9.01 4.92
C VAL A 116 22.67 7.79 5.33
N ILE A 117 23.32 6.64 5.54
CA ILE A 117 22.65 5.41 5.96
C ILE A 117 22.03 5.58 7.34
N THR A 118 22.73 6.19 8.31
CA THR A 118 22.16 6.46 9.64
C THR A 118 20.89 7.31 9.56
N SER A 119 20.88 8.33 8.69
CA SER A 119 19.70 9.17 8.44
C SER A 119 18.56 8.38 7.78
N TYR A 120 18.90 7.55 6.79
CA TYR A 120 17.96 6.63 6.13
C TYR A 120 17.34 5.65 7.13
N LEU A 121 18.14 4.96 7.95
CA LEU A 121 17.68 3.97 8.93
C LEU A 121 16.68 4.58 9.92
N LYS A 122 17.00 5.77 10.47
CA LYS A 122 16.07 6.51 11.35
C LYS A 122 14.76 6.82 10.65
N ASN A 123 14.82 7.28 9.39
CA ASN A 123 13.64 7.63 8.64
C ASN A 123 12.78 6.40 8.30
N VAL A 124 13.37 5.30 7.84
CA VAL A 124 12.64 4.06 7.52
C VAL A 124 12.03 3.46 8.77
N PHE A 125 12.68 3.54 9.92
CA PHE A 125 12.10 3.07 11.19
C PHE A 125 10.80 3.80 11.53
N ILE A 126 10.80 5.14 11.42
CA ILE A 126 9.59 5.96 11.64
C ILE A 126 8.52 5.63 10.59
N PHE A 127 8.94 5.48 9.33
CA PHE A 127 8.05 5.09 8.24
C PHE A 127 7.36 3.76 8.53
N ILE A 128 8.09 2.74 8.96
CA ILE A 128 7.53 1.41 9.23
C ILE A 128 6.42 1.49 10.29
N ILE A 129 6.60 2.27 11.36
CA ILE A 129 5.58 2.45 12.40
C ILE A 129 4.31 3.10 11.84
N SER A 130 4.48 4.18 11.07
CA SER A 130 3.36 4.86 10.41
C SER A 130 2.64 3.94 9.42
N TYR A 131 3.40 3.32 8.53
CA TYR A 131 2.92 2.42 7.49
C TYR A 131 2.18 1.20 8.07
N PHE A 132 2.72 0.57 9.11
CA PHE A 132 2.09 -0.60 9.74
C PHE A 132 0.76 -0.27 10.43
N THR A 133 0.56 0.99 10.83
CA THR A 133 -0.71 1.45 11.41
C THR A 133 -1.73 1.82 10.32
N VAL A 134 -1.28 2.52 9.29
CA VAL A 134 -2.16 3.15 8.30
C VAL A 134 -2.52 2.21 7.16
N GLU A 135 -1.56 1.47 6.62
CA GLU A 135 -1.79 0.69 5.42
C GLU A 135 -2.76 -0.48 5.63
N PRO A 136 -2.69 -1.25 6.74
CA PRO A 136 -3.70 -2.26 7.03
C PRO A 136 -5.11 -1.68 7.21
N PHE A 137 -5.19 -0.47 7.79
CA PHE A 137 -6.46 0.25 7.91
C PHE A 137 -6.97 0.69 6.53
N ASN A 138 -6.10 1.18 5.64
CA ASN A 138 -6.45 1.61 4.29
C ASN A 138 -7.10 0.48 3.49
N ILE A 139 -6.44 -0.67 3.40
CA ILE A 139 -6.95 -1.82 2.63
C ILE A 139 -8.25 -2.37 3.24
N PHE A 140 -8.39 -2.32 4.57
CA PHE A 140 -9.63 -2.69 5.27
C PHE A 140 -10.76 -1.70 4.94
N PHE A 141 -10.47 -0.42 5.05
CA PHE A 141 -11.42 0.66 4.82
C PHE A 141 -11.95 0.64 3.38
N LEU A 142 -11.07 0.49 2.40
CA LEU A 142 -11.46 0.39 0.99
C LEU A 142 -12.30 -0.86 0.70
N ALA A 143 -11.89 -2.03 1.23
CA ALA A 143 -12.67 -3.26 1.08
C ALA A 143 -14.07 -3.11 1.68
N LYS A 144 -14.19 -2.47 2.85
CA LYS A 144 -15.48 -2.22 3.49
C LYS A 144 -16.33 -1.20 2.72
N LEU A 145 -15.72 -0.13 2.20
CA LEU A 145 -16.41 0.83 1.34
C LEU A 145 -16.98 0.17 0.08
N LYS A 146 -16.24 -0.77 -0.51
CA LYS A 146 -16.70 -1.52 -1.69
C LYS A 146 -17.97 -2.31 -1.39
N LEU A 147 -18.01 -3.02 -0.26
CA LEU A 147 -19.19 -3.75 0.19
C LEU A 147 -20.36 -2.83 0.49
N ASN A 148 -20.13 -1.76 1.25
CA ASN A 148 -21.19 -0.84 1.67
C ASN A 148 -21.85 -0.09 0.51
N LEU A 149 -21.10 0.13 -0.58
CA LEU A 149 -21.58 0.84 -1.77
C LEU A 149 -21.89 -0.11 -2.94
N ASN A 150 -21.96 -1.42 -2.71
CA ASN A 150 -22.20 -2.45 -3.73
C ASN A 150 -21.28 -2.30 -4.97
N GLY A 151 -20.05 -1.81 -4.75
CA GLY A 151 -19.05 -1.52 -5.79
C GLY A 151 -19.25 -0.24 -6.59
N HIS A 152 -20.35 0.49 -6.40
CA HIS A 152 -20.56 1.78 -7.05
C HIS A 152 -19.54 2.85 -6.62
N TYR A 153 -19.47 3.92 -7.39
CA TYR A 153 -18.63 5.11 -7.11
C TYR A 153 -17.15 4.80 -6.88
N MET A 154 -16.56 3.89 -7.65
CA MET A 154 -15.15 3.48 -7.53
C MET A 154 -14.17 4.67 -7.41
N LYS A 155 -14.37 5.74 -8.20
CA LYS A 155 -13.55 6.96 -8.13
C LYS A 155 -13.57 7.59 -6.73
N VAL A 156 -14.75 7.71 -6.14
CA VAL A 156 -14.93 8.32 -4.80
C VAL A 156 -14.32 7.43 -3.73
N ARG A 157 -14.55 6.11 -3.79
CA ARG A 157 -13.97 5.14 -2.84
C ARG A 157 -12.45 5.19 -2.83
N LEU A 158 -11.83 5.18 -4.02
CA LEU A 158 -10.37 5.26 -4.17
C LEU A 158 -9.82 6.62 -3.71
N ALA A 159 -10.50 7.73 -4.02
CA ALA A 159 -10.09 9.06 -3.54
C ALA A 159 -10.13 9.14 -2.01
N LEU A 160 -11.23 8.72 -1.40
CA LEU A 160 -11.41 8.76 0.05
C LEU A 160 -10.36 7.91 0.77
N ALA A 161 -10.14 6.67 0.31
CA ALA A 161 -9.14 5.77 0.87
C ALA A 161 -7.73 6.36 0.77
N SER A 162 -7.34 6.87 -0.41
CA SER A 162 -6.03 7.50 -0.61
C SER A 162 -5.84 8.75 0.25
N LEU A 163 -6.80 9.68 0.25
CA LEU A 163 -6.67 10.95 0.98
C LEU A 163 -6.63 10.72 2.50
N PHE A 164 -7.50 9.85 3.02
CA PHE A 164 -7.50 9.52 4.44
C PHE A 164 -6.16 8.90 4.85
N SER A 165 -5.61 8.01 4.02
CA SER A 165 -4.34 7.35 4.30
C SER A 165 -3.15 8.29 4.20
N ILE A 166 -3.13 9.21 3.23
CA ILE A 166 -2.08 10.23 3.12
C ILE A 166 -2.09 11.15 4.34
N ILE A 167 -3.26 11.59 4.79
CA ILE A 167 -3.38 12.44 5.99
C ILE A 167 -2.91 11.66 7.22
N MET A 168 -3.44 10.46 7.46
CA MET A 168 -3.12 9.67 8.65
C MET A 168 -1.64 9.28 8.69
N SER A 169 -1.08 8.82 7.57
CA SER A 169 0.34 8.45 7.48
C SER A 169 1.25 9.65 7.67
N GLY A 170 0.92 10.78 7.04
CA GLY A 170 1.64 12.04 7.18
C GLY A 170 1.62 12.57 8.61
N THR A 171 0.46 12.52 9.27
CA THR A 171 0.31 12.95 10.67
C THR A 171 1.11 12.05 11.61
N ILE A 172 0.96 10.73 11.52
CA ILE A 172 1.70 9.80 12.39
C ILE A 172 3.22 9.91 12.14
N PHE A 173 3.64 9.96 10.89
CA PHE A 173 5.05 10.09 10.52
C PHE A 173 5.67 11.37 11.09
N ASN A 174 4.99 12.51 10.90
CA ASN A 174 5.50 13.80 11.36
C ASN A 174 5.47 13.92 12.88
N LEU A 175 4.47 13.35 13.58
CA LEU A 175 4.41 13.33 15.04
C LEU A 175 5.58 12.55 15.65
N ILE A 176 5.91 11.39 15.07
CA ILE A 176 7.04 10.57 15.54
C ILE A 176 8.37 11.26 15.21
N ARG A 177 8.51 11.84 14.01
CA ARG A 177 9.74 12.47 13.55
C ARG A 177 10.04 13.79 14.28
N PHE A 178 9.02 14.60 14.50
CA PHE A 178 9.13 15.92 15.10
C PHE A 178 8.22 15.98 16.31
N TYR A 179 8.81 15.78 17.48
CA TYR A 179 8.13 15.91 18.78
C TYR A 179 7.51 17.31 19.00
N VAL A 180 7.87 18.30 18.17
CA VAL A 180 7.47 19.71 18.29
C VAL A 180 6.43 20.10 17.22
N PRO A 181 5.25 20.63 17.62
CA PRO A 181 4.16 20.98 16.70
C PRO A 181 4.51 22.04 15.64
N LEU A 182 5.49 22.91 15.89
CA LEU A 182 5.84 24.00 14.98
C LEU A 182 6.40 23.50 13.63
N ILE A 183 7.05 22.33 13.64
CA ILE A 183 7.64 21.73 12.42
C ILE A 183 6.56 21.02 11.60
N TYR A 184 5.50 20.53 12.25
CA TYR A 184 4.34 19.94 11.58
C TYR A 184 3.69 20.92 10.58
N ILE A 185 3.56 22.20 10.98
CA ILE A 185 3.01 23.25 10.12
C ILE A 185 3.87 23.45 8.87
N LYS A 186 5.20 23.37 9.00
CA LYS A 186 6.13 23.56 7.87
C LYS A 186 6.07 22.43 6.83
N LEU A 187 5.57 21.25 7.21
CA LEU A 187 5.44 20.09 6.32
C LEU A 187 4.03 19.88 5.77
N MET A 188 3.06 20.72 6.18
CA MET A 188 1.73 20.77 5.55
C MET A 188 1.79 20.87 4.01
N PRO A 189 2.66 21.70 3.40
CA PRO A 189 2.74 21.79 1.94
C PRO A 189 3.03 20.45 1.26
N THR A 190 3.87 19.60 1.88
CA THR A 190 4.17 18.27 1.35
C THR A 190 2.89 17.42 1.30
N LEU A 191 2.05 17.44 2.35
CA LEU A 191 0.80 16.69 2.38
C LEU A 191 -0.16 17.17 1.29
N PHE A 192 -0.34 18.49 1.13
CA PHE A 192 -1.20 19.04 0.09
C PHE A 192 -0.73 18.65 -1.32
N ILE A 193 0.58 18.68 -1.58
CA ILE A 193 1.15 18.28 -2.87
C ILE A 193 0.94 16.78 -3.10
N THR A 194 1.22 15.94 -2.11
CA THR A 194 1.01 14.48 -2.18
C THR A 194 -0.47 14.13 -2.43
N MET A 195 -1.41 14.80 -1.76
CA MET A 195 -2.85 14.66 -1.99
C MET A 195 -3.23 15.11 -3.41
N THR A 196 -2.69 16.23 -3.88
CA THR A 196 -2.94 16.76 -5.23
C THR A 196 -2.46 15.77 -6.29
N ILE A 197 -1.25 15.23 -6.14
CA ILE A 197 -0.71 14.19 -7.02
C ILE A 197 -1.61 12.96 -7.02
N ALA A 198 -2.08 12.50 -5.86
CA ALA A 198 -2.97 11.35 -5.77
C ALA A 198 -4.28 11.59 -6.54
N ILE A 199 -4.87 12.78 -6.44
CA ILE A 199 -6.09 13.15 -7.17
C ILE A 199 -5.83 13.24 -8.68
N ILE A 200 -4.70 13.81 -9.11
CA ILE A 200 -4.33 13.93 -10.53
C ILE A 200 -4.12 12.55 -11.18
N ILE A 201 -3.51 11.61 -10.47
CA ILE A 201 -3.22 10.26 -10.98
C ILE A 201 -4.47 9.37 -10.96
N LEU A 202 -5.45 9.67 -10.09
CA LEU A 202 -6.64 8.85 -9.87
C LEU A 202 -7.45 8.50 -11.15
N PRO A 203 -7.67 9.39 -12.14
CA PRO A 203 -8.37 9.04 -13.37
C PRO A 203 -7.64 7.96 -14.18
N ILE A 204 -6.31 8.03 -14.22
CA ILE A 204 -5.46 7.03 -14.91
C ILE A 204 -5.57 5.69 -14.18
N ALA A 205 -5.50 5.71 -12.86
CA ALA A 205 -5.68 4.52 -12.03
C ALA A 205 -7.02 3.82 -12.26
N VAL A 206 -8.10 4.61 -12.26
CA VAL A 206 -9.46 4.12 -12.48
C VAL A 206 -9.60 3.47 -13.86
N TYR A 207 -9.01 4.08 -14.88
CA TYR A 207 -8.96 3.49 -16.23
C TYR A 207 -8.22 2.15 -16.23
N LEU A 208 -7.03 2.09 -15.64
CA LEU A 208 -6.23 0.88 -15.56
C LEU A 208 -6.92 -0.23 -14.76
N ILE A 209 -7.57 0.10 -13.64
CA ILE A 209 -8.33 -0.85 -12.83
C ILE A 209 -9.43 -1.49 -13.68
N LYS A 210 -10.24 -0.67 -14.36
CA LYS A 210 -11.31 -1.19 -15.24
C LYS A 210 -10.77 -2.10 -16.32
N LYS A 211 -9.66 -1.72 -16.96
CA LYS A 211 -9.02 -2.50 -18.02
C LYS A 211 -8.50 -3.84 -17.49
N VAL A 212 -7.86 -3.87 -16.32
CA VAL A 212 -7.37 -5.11 -15.71
C VAL A 212 -8.52 -6.00 -15.27
N LYS A 213 -9.58 -5.44 -14.65
CA LYS A 213 -10.80 -6.20 -14.32
C LYS A 213 -11.37 -6.89 -15.57
N GLN A 214 -11.44 -6.18 -16.71
CA GLN A 214 -11.91 -6.75 -17.98
C GLN A 214 -11.00 -7.84 -18.56
N ILE A 215 -9.68 -7.67 -18.50
CA ILE A 215 -8.74 -8.63 -19.05
C ILE A 215 -8.71 -9.91 -18.21
N GLU A 216 -8.78 -9.78 -16.89
CA GLU A 216 -8.68 -10.92 -15.98
C GLU A 216 -10.04 -11.51 -15.57
N GLN A 217 -11.14 -10.80 -15.82
CA GLN A 217 -12.50 -11.20 -15.43
C GLN A 217 -12.64 -11.40 -13.91
N ILE A 218 -11.95 -10.54 -13.14
CA ILE A 218 -11.89 -10.58 -11.68
C ILE A 218 -12.43 -9.26 -11.12
N ASP A 219 -13.40 -9.36 -10.21
CA ASP A 219 -13.83 -8.27 -9.35
C ASP A 219 -14.23 -8.82 -7.97
N ILE A 220 -13.28 -8.88 -7.03
CA ILE A 220 -13.48 -9.56 -5.73
C ILE A 220 -14.21 -8.67 -4.73
N TYR A 221 -15.29 -9.19 -4.14
CA TYR A 221 -16.04 -8.59 -3.03
C TYR A 221 -15.83 -9.40 -1.75
N ASP A 222 -15.33 -8.74 -0.70
CA ASP A 222 -14.96 -9.33 0.59
C ASP A 222 -16.17 -9.67 1.51
N GLN A 223 -17.24 -10.27 0.97
CA GLN A 223 -18.55 -10.46 1.65
C GLN A 223 -18.50 -11.38 2.89
N ASN A 224 -17.46 -12.21 3.06
CA ASN A 224 -17.26 -13.09 4.23
C ASN A 224 -15.77 -13.16 4.64
N THR A 225 -15.02 -12.07 4.43
CA THR A 225 -13.59 -12.05 4.70
C THR A 225 -13.30 -11.77 6.17
N ARG A 226 -12.46 -12.60 6.79
CA ARG A 226 -11.86 -12.29 8.10
C ARG A 226 -10.75 -11.26 7.91
N PHE A 227 -11.00 -10.02 8.33
CA PHE A 227 -10.05 -8.90 8.27
C PHE A 227 -8.95 -8.98 9.35
N ASN A 228 -8.27 -10.12 9.41
CA ASN A 228 -7.10 -10.31 10.26
C ASN A 228 -5.82 -10.10 9.44
N ILE A 229 -4.94 -9.22 9.91
CA ILE A 229 -3.69 -8.84 9.26
C ILE A 229 -2.67 -10.01 9.29
N PHE A 230 -2.74 -10.90 10.28
CA PHE A 230 -1.78 -12.00 10.47
C PHE A 230 -2.16 -13.31 9.76
N LYS A 231 -3.27 -13.33 9.01
CA LYS A 231 -3.64 -14.49 8.19
C LYS A 231 -2.99 -14.40 6.81
N PHE A 232 -2.33 -15.46 6.36
CA PHE A 232 -1.68 -15.49 5.04
C PHE A 232 -2.49 -16.20 3.93
N GLU A 233 -3.70 -16.69 4.25
CA GLU A 233 -4.62 -17.27 3.28
C GLU A 233 -5.02 -16.24 2.22
N VAL A 234 -4.87 -16.59 0.95
CA VAL A 234 -5.22 -15.75 -0.20
C VAL A 234 -6.39 -16.27 -1.03
N ASN A 235 -6.88 -17.46 -0.73
CA ASN A 235 -7.91 -18.11 -1.54
C ASN A 235 -9.26 -17.40 -1.37
N TYR A 236 -9.93 -17.15 -2.49
CA TYR A 236 -11.31 -16.69 -2.55
C TYR A 236 -12.20 -17.81 -3.09
N ILE A 237 -13.50 -17.71 -2.82
CA ILE A 237 -14.52 -18.61 -3.36
C ILE A 237 -15.07 -17.94 -4.63
N ASP A 238 -15.53 -18.71 -5.61
CA ASP A 238 -16.08 -18.14 -6.85
C ASP A 238 -17.23 -17.15 -6.61
N GLU A 239 -18.04 -17.37 -5.57
CA GLU A 239 -19.12 -16.46 -5.17
C GLU A 239 -18.63 -15.04 -4.80
N ASN A 240 -17.35 -14.88 -4.43
CA ASN A 240 -16.75 -13.58 -4.16
C ASN A 240 -16.44 -12.77 -5.42
N ASN A 241 -16.39 -13.40 -6.60
CA ASN A 241 -16.13 -12.70 -7.85
C ASN A 241 -17.44 -12.24 -8.49
N GLU A 242 -17.72 -10.94 -8.38
CA GLU A 242 -18.95 -10.36 -8.92
C GLU A 242 -18.77 -9.71 -10.29
N PHE A 243 -17.65 -10.01 -10.99
CA PHE A 243 -17.38 -9.44 -12.31
C PHE A 243 -18.55 -9.64 -13.29
N ASN A 244 -19.08 -10.87 -13.36
CA ASN A 244 -20.17 -11.22 -14.28
C ASN A 244 -21.54 -10.66 -13.86
N LYS A 245 -21.75 -10.36 -12.57
CA LYS A 245 -23.02 -9.80 -12.06
C LYS A 245 -23.19 -8.31 -12.39
N LEU A 246 -22.10 -7.61 -12.73
CA LEU A 246 -22.11 -6.19 -13.12
C LEU A 246 -22.32 -5.98 -14.62
N THR A 247 -22.21 -7.04 -15.43
CA THR A 247 -22.40 -7.02 -16.89
C THR A 247 -23.75 -7.56 -17.36
N SER A 248 -24.58 -8.06 -16.45
CA SER A 248 -25.97 -8.50 -16.66
C SER A 248 -26.96 -7.45 -16.16
#